data_AF-I0HPP0-F1
#
_entry.id   AF-I0HPP0-F1
#
_cell.length_a   1.000
_cell.length_b   1.000
_cell.length_c   1.000
_cell.angle_alpha   90.00
_cell.angle_beta   90.00
_cell.angle_gamma   90.00
#
_symmetry.space_group_name_H-M   'P 1'
#
loop_
_entity.id
_entity.type
_entity.pdbx_description
1 polymer ?
#
loop_
_entity_poly.entity_id
_entity_poly.type
_entity_poly.pdbx_seq_one_letter_code
_entity_poly.pdbx_strand_id
1 'polypeptide(L)'
;MKVSTSDLQGVLGATPAAAPPSRAPRQTNSRSGREQARINELKCMRVVAHHGHVRIAELARAVWPKARYAEQVSRRVASRLVAEGLLLERRNALGSRSLCLTRVGATWLEARGIEAQHTLDLSSVSGSTFFHRTLATRYLIERQVEGFQTAGEYLLLRRKAPFPVDRMVKMLRKMPDGAVWQRRADGPATVEVCEVEAARKALPQLAACLRWAELVGQPLDQAGAYRLGGLVFVYDRELNHARRILLAATSLWGHRPLQERVTLERRVKLVAVELRDPLVWVGSSVTTLHDLRQRAV
;
A
#
# COMPACT_ATOMS: atom_id res chain seq x y z
N MET A 1 -66.90 -1.46 68.32
CA MET A 1 -65.47 -1.36 68.67
C MET A 1 -64.72 -2.50 68.00
N LYS A 2 -63.53 -2.20 67.45
CA LYS A 2 -62.48 -3.11 66.94
C LYS A 2 -62.57 -3.52 65.46
N VAL A 3 -62.06 -2.59 64.65
CA VAL A 3 -61.11 -2.74 63.51
C VAL A 3 -60.91 -4.16 62.99
N SER A 4 -61.35 -4.36 61.74
CA SER A 4 -61.08 -5.51 60.88
C SER A 4 -59.63 -5.49 60.42
N THR A 5 -58.95 -6.62 60.56
CA THR A 5 -57.58 -6.88 60.12
C THR A 5 -57.49 -6.94 58.60
N SER A 6 -57.32 -5.78 57.99
CA SER A 6 -56.60 -5.62 56.72
C SER A 6 -55.11 -5.77 57.02
N ASP A 7 -54.52 -6.90 56.62
CA ASP A 7 -53.13 -7.04 56.16
C ASP A 7 -52.79 -8.53 56.10
N LEU A 8 -52.98 -9.12 54.92
CA LEU A 8 -52.27 -10.30 54.39
C LEU A 8 -52.90 -10.67 53.03
N GLN A 9 -53.05 -9.68 52.14
CA GLN A 9 -53.21 -9.92 50.71
C GLN A 9 -51.86 -9.62 50.06
N GLY A 10 -51.12 -10.65 49.69
CA GLY A 10 -49.84 -10.42 49.03
C GLY A 10 -48.99 -11.62 48.70
N VAL A 11 -49.51 -12.85 48.67
CA VAL A 11 -48.77 -13.97 48.09
C VAL A 11 -49.78 -14.96 47.53
N LEU A 12 -49.53 -15.51 46.33
CA LEU A 12 -50.32 -16.52 45.61
C LEU A 12 -51.29 -15.95 44.54
N GLY A 13 -50.71 -15.34 43.52
CA GLY A 13 -51.42 -14.96 42.30
C GLY A 13 -50.46 -14.57 41.17
N ALA A 14 -49.38 -15.34 40.96
CA ALA A 14 -48.48 -15.12 39.84
C ALA A 14 -48.82 -16.11 38.71
N THR A 15 -49.51 -15.60 37.70
CA THR A 15 -49.65 -16.20 36.36
C THR A 15 -48.25 -16.59 35.84
N PRO A 16 -48.05 -17.79 35.27
CA PRO A 16 -46.75 -18.13 34.70
C PRO A 16 -46.49 -17.18 33.52
N ALA A 17 -45.48 -16.33 33.68
CA ALA A 17 -44.98 -15.48 32.60
C ALA A 17 -44.53 -16.38 31.45
N ALA A 18 -45.11 -16.16 30.27
CA ALA A 18 -44.72 -16.85 29.04
C ALA A 18 -43.20 -16.72 28.86
N ALA A 19 -42.54 -17.87 28.65
CA ALA A 19 -41.12 -17.92 28.38
C ALA A 19 -40.77 -16.93 27.25
N PRO A 20 -39.70 -16.12 27.39
CA PRO A 20 -39.28 -15.25 26.31
C PRO A 20 -39.01 -16.09 25.07
N PRO A 21 -39.43 -15.66 23.86
CA PRO A 21 -39.19 -16.43 22.66
C PRO A 21 -37.69 -16.72 22.56
N SER A 22 -37.35 -18.01 22.48
CA SER A 22 -35.98 -18.46 22.31
C SER A 22 -35.38 -17.66 21.16
N ARG A 23 -34.37 -16.83 21.45
CA ARG A 23 -33.64 -16.09 20.42
C ARG A 23 -33.25 -17.10 19.36
N ALA A 24 -33.82 -16.95 18.16
CA ALA A 24 -33.42 -17.74 17.01
C ALA A 24 -31.90 -17.71 16.94
N PRO A 25 -31.22 -18.86 16.75
CA PRO A 25 -29.77 -18.89 16.67
C PRO A 25 -29.38 -17.93 15.55
N ARG A 26 -28.67 -16.86 15.94
CA ARG A 26 -28.14 -15.89 15.00
C ARG A 26 -27.23 -16.71 14.09
N GLN A 27 -27.67 -17.00 12.87
CA GLN A 27 -26.85 -17.61 11.84
C GLN A 27 -25.79 -16.59 11.45
N THR A 28 -24.80 -16.40 12.32
CA THR A 28 -23.51 -15.91 11.90
C THR A 28 -22.90 -17.05 11.12
N ASN A 29 -22.82 -16.90 9.80
CA ASN A 29 -21.85 -17.61 8.96
C ASN A 29 -20.42 -17.23 9.41
N SER A 30 -20.10 -17.41 10.69
CA SER A 30 -18.78 -17.17 11.24
C SER A 30 -17.93 -18.33 10.76
N ARG A 31 -17.11 -18.07 9.74
CA ARG A 31 -16.00 -18.96 9.38
C ARG A 31 -15.31 -19.38 10.67
N SER A 32 -15.02 -20.68 10.81
CA SER A 32 -14.32 -21.18 11.99
C SER A 32 -13.03 -20.39 12.21
N GLY A 33 -12.61 -20.20 13.48
CA GLY A 33 -11.39 -19.45 13.78
C GLY A 33 -10.15 -19.99 13.05
N ARG A 34 -10.14 -21.30 12.76
CA ARG A 34 -9.10 -21.97 11.94
C ARG A 34 -9.13 -21.50 10.49
N GLU A 35 -10.30 -21.37 9.90
CA GLU A 35 -10.44 -20.90 8.52
C GLU A 35 -10.01 -19.44 8.37
N GLN A 36 -10.40 -18.60 9.33
CA GLN A 36 -9.96 -17.20 9.32
C GLN A 36 -8.43 -17.08 9.50
N ALA A 37 -7.81 -17.95 10.30
CA ALA A 37 -6.35 -17.99 10.44
C ALA A 37 -5.66 -18.35 9.11
N ARG A 38 -6.14 -19.37 8.40
CA ARG A 38 -5.62 -19.76 7.07
C ARG A 38 -5.74 -18.63 6.03
N ILE A 39 -6.87 -17.93 6.03
CA ILE A 39 -7.08 -16.76 5.16
C ILE A 39 -6.07 -15.66 5.47
N ASN A 40 -5.80 -15.42 6.76
CA ASN A 40 -4.85 -14.39 7.17
C ASN A 40 -3.41 -14.78 6.80
N GLU A 41 -3.03 -16.04 6.97
CA GLU A 41 -1.73 -16.56 6.54
C GLU A 41 -1.53 -16.39 5.02
N LEU A 42 -2.54 -16.77 4.24
CA LEU A 42 -2.51 -16.58 2.79
C LEU A 42 -2.37 -15.10 2.42
N LYS A 43 -3.08 -14.19 3.10
CA LYS A 43 -2.93 -12.75 2.89
C LYS A 43 -1.51 -12.27 3.22
N CYS A 44 -0.94 -12.70 4.35
CA CYS A 44 0.42 -12.36 4.73
C CYS A 44 1.44 -12.82 3.68
N MET A 45 1.34 -14.08 3.24
CA MET A 45 2.22 -14.64 2.22
C MET A 45 2.14 -13.88 0.89
N ARG A 46 0.92 -13.52 0.45
CA ARG A 46 0.70 -12.70 -0.76
C ARG A 46 1.35 -11.33 -0.65
N VAL A 47 1.27 -10.66 0.50
CA VAL A 47 1.89 -9.35 0.71
C VAL A 47 3.41 -9.44 0.57
N VAL A 48 4.05 -10.43 1.22
CA VAL A 48 5.50 -10.61 1.11
C VAL A 48 5.91 -10.92 -0.33
N ALA A 49 5.20 -11.82 -1.01
CA ALA A 49 5.47 -12.18 -2.41
C ALA A 49 5.32 -10.98 -3.36
N HIS A 50 4.31 -10.14 -3.15
CA HIS A 50 4.02 -9.00 -4.01
C HIS A 50 5.06 -7.88 -3.88
N HIS A 51 5.55 -7.61 -2.66
CA HIS A 51 6.46 -6.48 -2.41
C HIS A 51 7.95 -6.87 -2.35
N GLY A 52 8.27 -8.17 -2.28
CA GLY A 52 9.62 -8.70 -2.20
C GLY A 52 10.05 -8.93 -0.74
N HIS A 53 10.13 -7.85 0.03
CA HIS A 53 10.32 -7.93 1.49
C HIS A 53 9.48 -6.87 2.20
N VAL A 54 9.02 -7.17 3.41
CA VAL A 54 8.18 -6.27 4.22
C VAL A 54 8.56 -6.37 5.69
N ARG A 55 8.43 -5.29 6.45
CA ARG A 55 8.51 -5.36 7.92
C ARG A 55 7.12 -5.65 8.48
N ILE A 56 7.07 -5.89 9.79
CA ILE A 56 5.82 -6.12 10.53
C ILE A 56 4.84 -4.96 10.36
N ALA A 57 5.31 -3.71 10.34
CA ALA A 57 4.47 -2.53 10.19
C ALA A 57 3.78 -2.46 8.81
N GLU A 58 4.50 -2.79 7.73
CA GLU A 58 3.91 -2.90 6.39
C GLU A 58 2.91 -4.06 6.33
N LEU A 59 3.28 -5.23 6.86
CA LEU A 59 2.41 -6.40 6.87
C LEU A 59 1.11 -6.13 7.64
N ALA A 60 1.22 -5.50 8.80
CA ALA A 60 0.08 -5.08 9.63
C ALA A 60 -0.87 -4.16 8.88
N ARG A 61 -0.33 -3.14 8.21
CA ARG A 61 -1.14 -2.20 7.44
C ARG A 61 -1.82 -2.88 6.24
N ALA A 62 -1.11 -3.75 5.52
CA ALA A 62 -1.64 -4.42 4.34
C ALA A 62 -2.76 -5.42 4.66
N VAL A 63 -2.63 -6.18 5.74
CA VAL A 63 -3.58 -7.26 6.06
C VAL A 63 -4.70 -6.79 7.01
N TRP A 64 -4.39 -5.87 7.93
CA TRP A 64 -5.32 -5.39 8.95
C TRP A 64 -5.33 -3.85 9.05
N PRO A 65 -5.73 -3.13 7.99
CA PRO A 65 -5.57 -1.68 7.91
C PRO A 65 -6.25 -0.88 9.02
N LYS A 66 -7.35 -1.39 9.59
CA LYS A 66 -8.15 -0.71 10.61
C LYS A 66 -8.03 -1.32 12.01
N ALA A 67 -7.17 -2.33 12.22
CA ALA A 67 -7.10 -3.03 13.49
C ALA A 67 -6.14 -2.35 14.48
N ARG A 68 -6.61 -2.08 15.70
CA ARG A 68 -5.81 -1.45 16.77
C ARG A 68 -4.53 -2.22 17.12
N TYR A 69 -4.60 -3.56 17.12
CA TYR A 69 -3.49 -4.44 17.48
C TYR A 69 -2.89 -5.17 16.26
N ALA A 70 -2.96 -4.54 15.08
CA ALA A 70 -2.53 -5.14 13.82
C ALA A 70 -1.08 -5.69 13.89
N GLU A 71 -0.14 -4.93 14.45
CA GLU A 71 1.26 -5.37 14.54
C GLU A 71 1.44 -6.59 15.46
N GLN A 72 0.73 -6.67 16.59
CA GLN A 72 0.81 -7.82 17.48
C GLN A 72 0.25 -9.08 16.79
N VAL A 73 -0.83 -8.94 16.03
CA VAL A 73 -1.39 -10.02 15.22
C VAL A 73 -0.40 -10.42 14.11
N SER A 74 0.17 -9.45 13.38
CA SER A 74 1.19 -9.68 12.36
C SER A 74 2.40 -10.44 12.89
N ARG A 75 2.93 -10.06 14.06
CA ARG A 75 4.06 -10.76 14.70
C ARG A 75 3.71 -12.22 14.94
N ARG A 76 2.55 -12.51 15.54
CA ARG A 76 2.12 -13.90 15.82
C ARG A 76 2.00 -14.73 14.54
N VAL A 77 1.38 -14.19 13.49
CA VAL A 77 1.24 -14.90 12.21
C VAL A 77 2.60 -15.10 11.55
N ALA A 78 3.44 -14.06 11.51
CA ALA A 78 4.78 -14.13 10.94
C ALA A 78 5.66 -15.16 11.65
N SER A 79 5.66 -15.20 12.99
CA SER A 79 6.42 -16.19 13.76
C SER A 79 6.03 -17.63 13.42
N ARG A 80 4.73 -17.91 13.18
CA ARG A 80 4.29 -19.23 12.73
C ARG A 80 4.78 -19.55 11.32
N LEU A 81 4.59 -18.63 10.38
CA LEU A 81 5.06 -18.80 9.00
C LEU A 81 6.58 -18.97 8.90
N VAL A 82 7.34 -18.35 9.80
CA VAL A 82 8.79 -18.53 9.93
C VAL A 82 9.12 -19.90 10.53
N ALA A 83 8.42 -20.33 11.57
CA ALA A 83 8.60 -21.66 12.16
C ALA A 83 8.27 -22.79 11.17
N GLU A 84 7.30 -22.57 10.27
CA GLU A 84 6.96 -23.47 9.16
C GLU A 84 7.95 -23.39 7.98
N GLY A 85 8.94 -22.50 8.03
CA GLY A 85 9.94 -22.32 6.97
C GLY A 85 9.42 -21.63 5.71
N LEU A 86 8.20 -21.08 5.73
CA LEU A 86 7.58 -20.38 4.59
C LEU A 86 8.12 -18.96 4.42
N LEU A 87 8.47 -18.31 5.54
CA LEU A 87 9.10 -17.00 5.58
C LEU A 87 10.46 -17.08 6.28
N LEU A 88 11.34 -16.15 5.95
CA LEU A 88 12.61 -15.94 6.65
C LEU A 88 12.69 -14.50 7.15
N GLU A 89 13.09 -14.32 8.41
CA GLU A 89 13.46 -13.01 8.92
C GLU A 89 14.92 -12.70 8.61
N ARG A 90 15.17 -11.57 7.96
CA ARG A 90 16.52 -11.07 7.68
C ARG A 90 16.72 -9.72 8.37
N ARG A 91 17.91 -9.50 8.92
CA ARG A 91 18.29 -8.19 9.47
C ARG A 91 18.31 -7.16 8.34
N ASN A 92 17.66 -6.02 8.56
CA ASN A 92 17.59 -4.95 7.58
C ASN A 92 18.53 -3.79 7.91
N ALA A 93 18.62 -2.82 7.00
CA ALA A 93 19.53 -1.67 7.12
C ALA A 93 19.25 -0.77 8.34
N LEU A 94 18.07 -0.89 8.96
CA LEU A 94 17.72 -0.17 10.20
C LEU A 94 18.07 -0.94 11.48
N GLY A 95 18.72 -2.10 11.35
CA GLY A 95 18.99 -2.99 12.48
C GLY A 95 17.79 -3.83 12.95
N SER A 96 16.61 -3.61 12.38
CA SER A 96 15.40 -4.42 12.63
C SER A 96 15.32 -5.62 11.68
N ARG A 97 14.16 -6.29 11.59
CA ARG A 97 13.95 -7.47 10.73
C ARG A 97 12.93 -7.20 9.62
N SER A 98 13.19 -7.76 8.44
CA SER A 98 12.27 -7.83 7.32
C SER A 98 11.94 -9.29 7.01
N LEU A 99 10.71 -9.56 6.63
CA LEU A 99 10.23 -10.86 6.18
C LEU A 99 10.49 -11.01 4.68
N CYS A 100 11.12 -12.12 4.30
CA CYS A 100 11.35 -12.55 2.93
C CYS A 100 10.66 -13.89 2.67
N LEU A 101 10.24 -14.12 1.43
CA LEU A 101 9.64 -15.38 1.00
C LEU A 101 10.74 -16.41 0.75
N THR A 102 10.63 -17.59 1.35
CA THR A 102 11.56 -18.71 1.07
C THR A 102 11.18 -19.44 -0.21
N ARG A 103 12.02 -20.37 -0.65
CA ARG A 103 11.67 -21.29 -1.75
C ARG A 103 10.44 -22.13 -1.41
N VAL A 104 10.39 -22.67 -0.20
CA VAL A 104 9.24 -23.45 0.30
C VAL A 104 7.98 -22.58 0.35
N GLY A 105 8.09 -21.34 0.81
CA GLY A 105 6.99 -20.37 0.80
C GLY A 105 6.47 -20.04 -0.60
N ALA A 106 7.35 -19.94 -1.60
CA ALA A 106 6.97 -19.74 -2.99
C ALA A 106 6.20 -20.95 -3.53
N THR A 107 6.71 -22.18 -3.35
CA THR A 107 6.01 -23.41 -3.75
C THR A 107 4.66 -23.56 -3.03
N TRP A 108 4.57 -23.13 -1.76
CA TRP A 108 3.31 -23.14 -1.01
C TRP A 108 2.25 -22.22 -1.62
N LEU A 109 2.66 -21.08 -2.19
CA LEU A 109 1.78 -20.16 -2.92
C LEU A 109 1.41 -20.71 -4.30
N GLU A 110 2.36 -21.30 -5.02
CA GLU A 110 2.14 -21.91 -6.34
C GLU A 110 1.12 -23.05 -6.26
N ALA A 111 1.20 -23.90 -5.23
CA ALA A 111 0.22 -24.96 -4.96
C ALA A 111 -1.21 -24.43 -4.73
N ARG A 112 -1.37 -23.11 -4.56
CA ARG A 112 -2.65 -22.41 -4.39
C ARG A 112 -2.98 -21.51 -5.60
N GLY A 113 -2.30 -21.71 -6.72
CA GLY A 113 -2.50 -20.96 -7.97
C GLY A 113 -1.97 -19.51 -7.91
N ILE A 114 -1.08 -19.20 -6.98
CA ILE A 114 -0.48 -17.87 -6.85
C ILE A 114 0.97 -17.97 -7.29
N GLU A 115 1.26 -17.42 -8.46
CA GLU A 115 2.62 -17.36 -8.97
C GLU A 115 3.51 -16.51 -8.02
N ALA A 116 4.55 -17.13 -7.47
CA ALA A 116 5.44 -16.50 -6.51
C ALA A 116 6.89 -16.94 -6.75
N GLN A 117 7.85 -16.09 -6.40
CA GLN A 117 9.26 -16.42 -6.43
C GLN A 117 9.88 -16.10 -5.07
N HIS A 118 10.86 -16.89 -4.63
CA HIS A 118 11.59 -16.59 -3.41
C HIS A 118 12.28 -15.23 -3.50
N THR A 119 12.48 -14.58 -2.35
CA THR A 119 13.03 -13.21 -2.30
C THR A 119 14.29 -13.10 -1.44
N LEU A 120 14.94 -14.24 -1.21
CA LEU A 120 16.14 -14.37 -0.39
C LEU A 120 17.38 -13.71 -1.04
N ASP A 121 17.39 -13.58 -2.36
CA ASP A 121 18.42 -12.96 -3.19
C ASP A 121 18.33 -11.42 -3.25
N LEU A 122 17.27 -10.82 -2.70
CA LEU A 122 17.12 -9.36 -2.68
C LEU A 122 18.19 -8.72 -1.79
N SER A 123 19.09 -7.97 -2.42
CA SER A 123 20.10 -7.13 -1.75
C SER A 123 19.50 -5.89 -1.08
N SER A 124 18.31 -5.46 -1.51
CA SER A 124 17.60 -4.30 -0.97
C SER A 124 17.21 -4.43 0.50
N VAL A 125 17.28 -5.64 1.08
CA VAL A 125 16.94 -5.88 2.49
C VAL A 125 17.93 -5.22 3.44
N SER A 126 19.22 -5.22 3.11
CA SER A 126 20.31 -4.71 3.97
C SER A 126 21.21 -3.69 3.27
N GLY A 127 20.85 -3.26 2.06
CA GLY A 127 21.64 -2.33 1.25
C GLY A 127 21.19 -0.87 1.33
N SER A 128 21.91 -0.01 0.60
CA SER A 128 21.65 1.44 0.50
C SER A 128 20.28 1.79 -0.09
N THR A 129 19.64 0.85 -0.80
CA THR A 129 18.30 1.02 -1.38
C THR A 129 17.16 0.64 -0.43
N PHE A 130 17.46 0.18 0.79
CA PHE A 130 16.45 -0.29 1.74
C PHE A 130 15.37 0.76 2.06
N PHE A 131 15.79 1.99 2.37
CA PHE A 131 14.86 3.07 2.71
C PHE A 131 13.94 3.37 1.52
N HIS A 132 14.54 3.54 0.33
CA HIS A 132 13.82 3.79 -0.92
C HIS A 132 12.75 2.71 -1.19
N ARG A 133 13.15 1.45 -1.07
CA ARG A 133 12.24 0.32 -1.29
C ARG A 133 11.14 0.24 -0.23
N THR A 134 11.47 0.53 1.03
CA THR A 134 10.51 0.50 2.13
C THR A 134 9.47 1.60 1.98
N LEU A 135 9.89 2.81 1.62
CA LEU A 135 8.98 3.94 1.39
C LEU A 135 8.07 3.70 0.18
N ALA A 136 8.62 3.18 -0.93
CA ALA A 136 7.83 2.77 -2.10
C ALA A 136 6.78 1.71 -1.73
N THR A 137 7.22 0.67 -1.03
CA THR A 137 6.34 -0.42 -0.57
C THR A 137 5.23 0.11 0.32
N ARG A 138 5.55 1.00 1.26
CA ARG A 138 4.55 1.57 2.15
C ARG A 138 3.52 2.40 1.40
N TYR A 139 3.95 3.25 0.47
CA TYR A 139 3.02 4.02 -0.36
C TYR A 139 2.07 3.13 -1.16
N LEU A 140 2.58 2.07 -1.81
CA LEU A 140 1.75 1.13 -2.55
C LEU A 140 0.73 0.43 -1.62
N ILE A 141 1.13 0.05 -0.41
CA ILE A 141 0.21 -0.52 0.58
C ILE A 141 -0.88 0.49 0.95
N GLU A 142 -0.56 1.76 1.17
CA GLU A 142 -1.57 2.78 1.45
C GLU A 142 -2.59 2.92 0.30
N ARG A 143 -2.10 2.93 -0.96
CA ARG A 143 -2.98 2.94 -2.14
C ARG A 143 -3.82 1.66 -2.23
N GLN A 144 -3.25 0.50 -1.93
CA GLN A 144 -3.99 -0.77 -1.91
C GLN A 144 -5.11 -0.75 -0.86
N VAL A 145 -4.86 -0.18 0.32
CA VAL A 145 -5.89 -0.02 1.36
C VAL A 145 -7.02 0.91 0.93
N GLU A 146 -6.72 1.90 0.08
CA GLU A 146 -7.72 2.77 -0.56
C GLU A 146 -8.47 2.09 -1.72
N GLY A 147 -8.15 0.83 -2.04
CA GLY A 147 -8.83 0.05 -3.08
C GLY A 147 -8.18 0.12 -4.46
N PHE A 148 -6.98 0.69 -4.58
CA PHE A 148 -6.21 0.66 -5.82
C PHE A 148 -5.54 -0.71 -6.01
N GLN A 149 -5.29 -1.06 -7.26
CA GLN A 149 -4.35 -2.11 -7.63
C GLN A 149 -2.95 -1.50 -7.73
N THR A 150 -1.93 -2.27 -7.38
CA THR A 150 -0.55 -1.79 -7.29
C THR A 150 0.44 -2.76 -7.90
N ALA A 151 1.57 -2.23 -8.35
CA ALA A 151 2.73 -3.00 -8.76
C ALA A 151 3.99 -2.24 -8.36
N GLY A 152 4.86 -2.86 -7.55
CA GLY A 152 6.20 -2.30 -7.29
C GLY A 152 7.14 -2.53 -8.46
N GLU A 153 8.27 -1.84 -8.45
CA GLU A 153 9.35 -1.95 -9.46
C GLU A 153 9.66 -3.41 -9.85
N TYR A 154 9.71 -4.33 -8.87
CA TYR A 154 9.99 -5.75 -9.13
C TYR A 154 8.94 -6.40 -10.05
N LEU A 155 7.66 -6.13 -9.82
CA LEU A 155 6.58 -6.69 -10.65
C LEU A 155 6.54 -6.03 -12.03
N LEU A 156 6.86 -4.73 -12.11
CA LEU A 156 6.98 -4.01 -13.36
C LEU A 156 8.12 -4.55 -14.22
N LEU A 157 9.31 -4.74 -13.62
CA LEU A 157 10.48 -5.32 -14.27
C LEU A 157 10.20 -6.73 -14.83
N ARG A 158 9.41 -7.52 -14.09
CA ARG A 158 9.04 -8.89 -14.46
C ARG A 158 7.81 -8.98 -15.36
N ARG A 159 7.24 -7.86 -15.81
CA ARG A 159 6.03 -7.80 -16.66
C ARG A 159 4.82 -8.51 -16.06
N LYS A 160 4.67 -8.43 -14.73
CA LYS A 160 3.55 -9.01 -13.98
C LYS A 160 2.39 -8.03 -13.75
N ALA A 161 2.53 -6.78 -14.19
CA ALA A 161 1.42 -5.85 -14.26
C ALA A 161 0.53 -6.17 -15.47
N PRO A 162 -0.78 -5.85 -15.44
CA PRO A 162 -1.70 -6.13 -16.55
C PRO A 162 -1.49 -5.22 -17.78
N PHE A 163 -0.45 -4.39 -17.76
CA PHE A 163 -0.04 -3.49 -18.83
C PHE A 163 1.49 -3.50 -18.94
N PRO A 164 2.05 -3.36 -20.15
CA PRO A 164 3.49 -3.22 -20.33
C PRO A 164 3.93 -1.78 -20.06
N VAL A 165 5.11 -1.61 -19.49
CA VAL A 165 5.78 -0.30 -19.32
C VAL A 165 7.02 -0.16 -20.21
N ASP A 166 7.44 -1.23 -20.88
CA ASP A 166 8.71 -1.33 -21.62
C ASP A 166 8.90 -0.21 -22.65
N ARG A 167 7.84 0.15 -23.38
CA ARG A 167 7.90 1.22 -24.40
C ARG A 167 8.26 2.56 -23.77
N MET A 168 7.58 2.93 -22.69
CA MET A 168 7.81 4.20 -22.00
C MET A 168 9.17 4.19 -21.29
N VAL A 169 9.54 3.07 -20.66
CA VAL A 169 10.86 2.89 -20.07
C VAL A 169 11.96 3.03 -21.11
N LYS A 170 11.80 2.47 -22.32
CA LYS A 170 12.76 2.61 -23.42
C LYS A 170 12.88 4.07 -23.88
N MET A 171 11.77 4.80 -23.96
CA MET A 171 11.75 6.21 -24.34
C MET A 171 12.42 7.12 -23.29
N LEU A 172 12.18 6.84 -22.01
CA LEU A 172 12.65 7.68 -20.89
C LEU A 172 13.99 7.21 -20.31
N ARG A 173 14.42 5.99 -20.63
CA ARG A 173 15.54 5.27 -19.98
C ARG A 173 15.41 5.24 -18.45
N LYS A 174 14.17 5.15 -17.95
CA LYS A 174 13.84 5.17 -16.51
C LYS A 174 12.69 4.21 -16.21
N MET A 175 12.91 3.28 -15.28
CA MET A 175 11.87 2.45 -14.68
C MET A 175 11.25 3.20 -13.49
N PRO A 176 9.92 3.21 -13.32
CA PRO A 176 9.31 3.80 -12.14
C PRO A 176 9.42 2.85 -10.93
N ASP A 177 9.40 3.43 -9.73
CA ASP A 177 9.53 2.68 -8.47
C ASP A 177 8.26 1.87 -8.16
N GLY A 178 7.13 2.27 -8.75
CA GLY A 178 5.90 1.52 -8.74
C GLY A 178 4.83 2.13 -9.63
N ALA A 179 3.67 1.48 -9.69
CA ALA A 179 2.49 1.95 -10.37
C ALA A 179 1.25 1.64 -9.54
N VAL A 180 0.26 2.53 -9.59
CA VAL A 180 -1.06 2.35 -9.00
C VAL A 180 -2.14 2.61 -10.03
N TRP A 181 -3.21 1.84 -9.99
CA TRP A 181 -4.32 2.02 -10.91
C TRP A 181 -5.63 1.54 -10.31
N GLN A 182 -6.72 2.04 -10.87
CA GLN A 182 -8.06 1.58 -10.55
C GLN A 182 -8.83 1.40 -11.84
N ARG A 183 -9.53 0.27 -11.96
CA ARG A 183 -10.40 0.02 -13.10
C ARG A 183 -11.65 0.89 -12.96
N ARG A 184 -11.97 1.66 -13.99
CA ARG A 184 -13.25 2.39 -14.08
C ARG A 184 -14.29 1.48 -14.72
N ALA A 185 -15.56 1.67 -14.37
CA ALA A 185 -16.66 0.89 -14.95
C ALA A 185 -16.73 1.11 -16.48
N ASP A 186 -16.62 2.36 -16.92
CA ASP A 186 -16.91 2.76 -18.31
C ASP A 186 -15.72 3.47 -18.98
N GLY A 187 -14.54 2.85 -18.96
CA GLY A 187 -13.38 3.40 -19.67
C GLY A 187 -12.05 2.77 -19.29
N PRO A 188 -10.95 3.28 -19.87
CA PRO A 188 -9.62 2.77 -19.57
C PRO A 188 -9.26 3.00 -18.10
N ALA A 189 -8.58 2.01 -17.51
CA ALA A 189 -7.97 2.16 -16.21
C ALA A 189 -6.88 3.24 -16.29
N THR A 190 -6.94 4.16 -15.33
CA THR A 190 -5.94 5.24 -15.21
C THR A 190 -4.80 4.75 -14.34
N VAL A 191 -3.59 4.75 -14.89
CA VAL A 191 -2.37 4.30 -14.22
C VAL A 191 -1.54 5.50 -13.81
N GLU A 192 -1.19 5.62 -12.54
CA GLU A 192 -0.24 6.59 -12.04
C GLU A 192 1.09 5.89 -11.74
N VAL A 193 2.18 6.38 -12.33
CA VAL A 193 3.52 5.89 -12.01
C VAL A 193 4.07 6.63 -10.81
N CYS A 194 4.85 5.94 -9.99
CA CYS A 194 5.31 6.42 -8.71
C CYS A 194 6.84 6.46 -8.71
N GLU A 195 7.38 7.56 -8.17
CA GLU A 195 8.79 7.79 -7.94
C GLU A 195 8.97 8.19 -6.48
N VAL A 196 9.96 7.60 -5.81
CA VAL A 196 10.23 7.84 -4.40
C VAL A 196 11.51 8.66 -4.25
N GLU A 197 11.44 9.71 -3.44
CA GLU A 197 12.62 10.47 -3.02
C GLU A 197 12.92 10.16 -1.56
N ALA A 198 13.75 9.13 -1.39
CA ALA A 198 14.27 8.69 -0.09
C ALA A 198 15.63 9.31 0.26
N ALA A 199 16.36 9.75 -0.75
CA ALA A 199 17.68 10.34 -0.63
C ALA A 199 17.83 11.45 -1.66
N ARG A 200 18.85 12.28 -1.49
CA ARG A 200 19.10 13.41 -2.38
C ARG A 200 19.50 12.94 -3.79
N LYS A 201 18.52 12.75 -4.68
CA LYS A 201 18.78 12.51 -6.12
C LYS A 201 19.37 13.76 -6.78
N ALA A 202 20.24 13.56 -7.76
CA ALA A 202 20.78 14.65 -8.58
C ALA A 202 19.66 15.29 -9.43
N LEU A 203 19.80 16.58 -9.76
CA LEU A 203 18.78 17.29 -10.55
C LEU A 203 18.50 16.62 -11.92
N PRO A 204 19.50 16.12 -12.68
CA PRO A 204 19.23 15.40 -13.93
C PRO A 204 18.39 14.13 -13.73
N GLN A 205 18.56 13.45 -12.61
CA GLN A 205 17.78 12.26 -12.28
C GLN A 205 16.32 12.62 -11.97
N LEU A 206 16.09 13.70 -11.22
CA LEU A 206 14.73 14.24 -10.99
C LEU A 206 14.07 14.69 -12.29
N ALA A 207 14.81 15.35 -13.18
CA ALA A 207 14.33 15.75 -14.50
C ALA A 207 13.93 14.53 -15.34
N ALA A 208 14.73 13.45 -15.33
CA ALA A 208 14.38 12.21 -16.00
C ALA A 208 13.06 11.60 -15.48
N CYS A 209 12.84 11.62 -14.15
CA CYS A 209 11.57 11.21 -13.56
C CYS A 209 10.39 12.09 -14.03
N LEU A 210 10.57 13.41 -14.06
CA LEU A 210 9.51 14.36 -14.46
C LEU A 210 9.00 14.14 -15.88
N ARG A 211 9.82 13.58 -16.78
CA ARG A 211 9.42 13.29 -18.17
C ARG A 211 8.25 12.31 -18.29
N TRP A 212 7.95 11.52 -17.26
CA TRP A 212 6.70 10.74 -17.23
C TRP A 212 5.45 11.62 -17.40
N ALA A 213 5.45 12.85 -16.89
CA ALA A 213 4.33 13.79 -17.03
C ALA A 213 4.08 14.21 -18.49
N GLU A 214 5.11 14.13 -19.35
CA GLU A 214 5.02 14.44 -20.77
C GLU A 214 4.26 13.34 -21.54
N LEU A 215 4.26 12.11 -21.02
CA LEU A 215 3.61 10.96 -21.63
C LEU A 215 2.17 10.72 -21.14
N VAL A 216 1.65 11.55 -20.24
CA VAL A 216 0.29 11.39 -19.71
C VAL A 216 -0.75 11.47 -20.84
N GLY A 217 -1.72 10.56 -20.78
CA GLY A 217 -2.75 10.33 -21.81
C GLY A 217 -2.40 9.22 -22.79
N GLN A 218 -1.12 8.84 -22.91
CA GLN A 218 -0.69 7.77 -23.81
C GLN A 218 -1.20 6.40 -23.33
N PRO A 219 -1.63 5.52 -24.27
CA PRO A 219 -1.99 4.15 -23.94
C PRO A 219 -0.76 3.35 -23.52
N LEU A 220 -0.94 2.49 -22.52
CA LEU A 220 0.10 1.57 -22.03
C LEU A 220 0.03 0.23 -22.77
N ASP A 221 -1.15 -0.19 -23.22
CA ASP A 221 -1.41 -1.41 -23.96
C ASP A 221 -2.00 -1.12 -25.35
N GLN A 222 -1.93 -2.10 -26.26
CA GLN A 222 -2.44 -1.95 -27.63
C GLN A 222 -3.96 -1.78 -27.69
N ALA A 223 -4.70 -2.46 -26.79
CA ALA A 223 -6.14 -2.34 -26.70
C ALA A 223 -6.60 -1.00 -26.07
N GLY A 224 -5.66 -0.23 -25.50
CA GLY A 224 -5.95 1.02 -24.83
C GLY A 224 -6.78 0.87 -23.56
N ALA A 225 -6.80 -0.32 -22.94
CA ALA A 225 -7.48 -0.58 -21.69
C ALA A 225 -6.81 0.11 -20.49
N TYR A 226 -5.54 0.49 -20.62
CA TYR A 226 -4.74 1.19 -19.62
C TYR A 226 -4.11 2.45 -20.22
N ARG A 227 -4.21 3.57 -19.49
CA ARG A 227 -3.60 4.85 -19.90
C ARG A 227 -2.81 5.45 -18.77
N LEU A 228 -1.68 6.07 -19.11
CA LEU A 228 -0.92 6.85 -18.14
C LEU A 228 -1.72 8.09 -17.72
N GLY A 229 -2.02 8.23 -16.43
CA GLY A 229 -2.82 9.32 -15.88
C GLY A 229 -2.01 10.39 -15.16
N GLY A 230 -0.83 10.06 -14.67
CA GLY A 230 -0.03 11.00 -13.89
C GLY A 230 1.27 10.40 -13.37
N LEU A 231 2.07 11.29 -12.81
CA LEU A 231 3.30 10.96 -12.07
C LEU A 231 3.09 11.34 -10.60
N VAL A 232 3.47 10.46 -9.69
CA VAL A 232 3.47 10.72 -8.25
C VAL A 232 4.89 10.69 -7.71
N PHE A 233 5.31 11.76 -7.05
CA PHE A 233 6.48 11.73 -6.19
C PHE A 233 6.07 11.50 -4.74
N VAL A 234 6.70 10.53 -4.08
CA VAL A 234 6.53 10.25 -2.65
C VAL A 234 7.82 10.57 -1.94
N TYR A 235 7.77 11.39 -0.90
CA TYR A 235 8.99 11.85 -0.23
C TYR A 235 8.74 12.17 1.24
N ASP A 236 9.81 12.15 2.03
CA ASP A 236 9.78 12.61 3.42
C ASP A 236 9.56 14.13 3.50
N ARG A 237 8.53 14.56 4.24
CA ARG A 237 8.14 15.95 4.41
C ARG A 237 9.22 16.80 5.09
N GLU A 238 10.01 16.21 5.99
CA GLU A 238 11.05 16.92 6.73
C GLU A 238 12.26 17.27 5.86
N LEU A 239 12.35 16.68 4.66
CA LEU A 239 13.42 16.91 3.71
C LEU A 239 13.01 17.90 2.63
N ASN A 240 14.01 18.61 2.08
CA ASN A 240 13.81 19.64 1.05
C ASN A 240 13.51 19.07 -0.35
N HIS A 241 12.85 17.91 -0.46
CA HIS A 241 12.59 17.21 -1.72
C HIS A 241 11.63 17.98 -2.62
N ALA A 242 10.56 18.55 -2.06
CA ALA A 242 9.56 19.32 -2.80
C ALA A 242 10.21 20.46 -3.61
N ARG A 243 11.08 21.25 -2.97
CA ARG A 243 11.81 22.35 -3.62
C ARG A 243 12.76 21.83 -4.71
N ARG A 244 13.44 20.71 -4.49
CA ARG A 244 14.35 20.12 -5.48
C ARG A 244 13.60 19.63 -6.71
N ILE A 245 12.44 19.00 -6.53
CA ILE A 245 11.56 18.58 -7.62
C ILE A 245 11.10 19.82 -8.42
N LEU A 246 10.70 20.89 -7.73
CA LEU A 246 10.32 22.16 -8.37
C LEU A 246 11.48 22.81 -9.14
N LEU A 247 12.71 22.77 -8.61
CA LEU A 247 13.90 23.25 -9.30
C LEU A 247 14.19 22.41 -10.57
N ALA A 248 14.10 21.08 -10.48
CA ALA A 248 14.27 20.21 -11.64
C ALA A 248 13.20 20.47 -12.72
N ALA A 249 11.93 20.66 -12.31
CA ALA A 249 10.85 21.03 -13.22
C ALA A 249 11.05 22.41 -13.85
N THR A 250 11.58 23.37 -13.10
CA THR A 250 11.91 24.70 -13.63
C THR A 250 13.03 24.61 -14.67
N SER A 251 14.05 23.79 -14.43
CA SER A 251 15.09 23.53 -15.42
C SER A 251 14.55 22.81 -16.67
N LEU A 252 13.62 21.87 -16.50
CA LEU A 252 13.10 21.05 -17.61
C LEU A 252 12.02 21.77 -18.44
N TRP A 253 11.12 22.52 -17.81
CA TRP A 253 9.93 23.11 -18.45
C TRP A 253 9.87 24.64 -18.33
N GLY A 254 10.84 25.29 -17.71
CA GLY A 254 10.83 26.74 -17.48
C GLY A 254 10.82 27.57 -18.76
N HIS A 255 11.36 27.03 -19.86
CA HIS A 255 11.38 27.65 -21.18
C HIS A 255 10.07 27.44 -21.96
N ARG A 256 9.14 26.60 -21.48
CA ARG A 256 7.89 26.30 -22.20
C ARG A 256 6.84 27.40 -21.97
N PRO A 257 5.88 27.57 -22.90
CA PRO A 257 4.75 28.46 -22.69
C PRO A 257 4.02 28.17 -21.37
N LEU A 258 3.53 29.23 -20.72
CA LEU A 258 2.92 29.14 -19.39
C LEU A 258 1.83 28.07 -19.30
N GLN A 259 0.92 28.02 -20.27
CA GLN A 259 -0.20 27.08 -20.28
C GLN A 259 0.27 25.62 -20.38
N GLU A 260 1.29 25.35 -21.18
CA GLU A 260 1.87 24.01 -21.31
C GLU A 260 2.57 23.59 -20.01
N ARG A 261 3.38 24.50 -19.43
CA ARG A 261 4.03 24.25 -18.13
C ARG A 261 3.02 23.95 -17.03
N VAL A 262 1.95 24.74 -16.92
CA VAL A 262 0.88 24.51 -15.93
C VAL A 262 0.23 23.14 -16.13
N THR A 263 -0.01 22.75 -17.39
CA THR A 263 -0.57 21.43 -17.72
C THR A 263 0.36 20.30 -17.26
N LEU A 264 1.67 20.40 -17.51
CA LEU A 264 2.65 19.41 -17.08
C LEU A 264 2.76 19.35 -15.56
N GLU A 265 2.80 20.49 -14.87
CA GLU A 265 2.89 20.56 -13.41
C GLU A 265 1.65 19.96 -12.72
N ARG A 266 0.45 20.14 -13.28
CA ARG A 266 -0.79 19.54 -12.75
C ARG A 266 -0.84 18.02 -12.88
N ARG A 267 -0.08 17.44 -13.81
CA ARG A 267 0.07 15.98 -13.99
C ARG A 267 1.00 15.34 -12.96
N VAL A 268 1.72 16.16 -12.18
CA VAL A 268 2.65 15.70 -11.14
C VAL A 268 2.03 15.91 -9.76
N LYS A 269 1.73 14.81 -9.08
CA LYS A 269 1.32 14.79 -7.68
C LYS A 269 2.54 14.67 -6.77
N LEU A 270 2.50 15.39 -5.68
CA LEU A 270 3.50 15.41 -4.63
C LEU A 270 2.86 14.89 -3.35
N VAL A 271 3.32 13.74 -2.88
CA VAL A 271 2.90 13.09 -1.63
C VAL A 271 4.00 13.29 -0.60
N ALA A 272 3.82 14.28 0.27
CA ALA A 272 4.72 14.53 1.38
C ALA A 272 4.31 13.64 2.56
N VAL A 273 5.23 12.84 3.07
CA VAL A 273 5.01 11.82 4.10
C VAL A 273 5.58 12.28 5.42
N GLU A 274 4.82 12.14 6.49
CA GLU A 274 5.34 12.28 7.86
C GLU A 274 5.89 10.93 8.33
N LEU A 275 7.21 10.88 8.52
CA LEU A 275 7.93 9.71 9.01
C LEU A 275 8.41 9.93 10.43
N ARG A 276 8.26 8.93 11.29
CA ARG A 276 8.93 8.85 12.59
C ARG A 276 10.00 7.77 12.56
N ASP A 277 10.96 7.85 13.47
CA ASP A 277 12.04 6.87 13.51
C ASP A 277 11.55 5.46 13.86
N PRO A 278 12.13 4.40 13.25
CA PRO A 278 13.02 4.40 12.09
C PRO A 278 12.21 4.06 10.82
N LEU A 279 11.46 4.99 10.25
CA LEU A 279 10.52 4.82 9.11
C LEU A 279 9.10 4.35 9.44
N VAL A 280 8.50 4.84 10.51
CA VAL A 280 7.06 4.67 10.76
C VAL A 280 6.29 5.75 9.99
N TRP A 281 5.47 5.35 9.03
CA TRP A 281 4.57 6.25 8.29
C TRP A 281 3.39 6.64 9.19
N VAL A 282 3.30 7.92 9.54
CA VAL A 282 2.26 8.45 10.45
C VAL A 282 1.15 9.17 9.69
N GLY A 283 1.50 9.85 8.62
CA GLY A 283 0.56 10.62 7.82
C GLY A 283 1.13 11.01 6.47
N SER A 284 0.29 11.58 5.63
CA SER A 284 0.73 12.18 4.38
C SER A 284 -0.19 13.33 3.96
N SER A 285 0.35 14.20 3.12
CA SER A 285 -0.41 15.26 2.45
C SER A 285 -0.14 15.20 0.95
N VAL A 286 -1.14 15.60 0.16
CA VAL A 286 -1.07 15.55 -1.30
C VAL A 286 -1.28 16.95 -1.86
N THR A 287 -0.43 17.35 -2.78
CA THR A 287 -0.55 18.59 -3.57
C THR A 287 -0.12 18.32 -5.00
N THR A 288 -0.45 19.19 -5.96
CA THR A 288 0.22 19.14 -7.27
C THR A 288 1.50 19.96 -7.24
N LEU A 289 2.40 19.70 -8.19
CA LEU A 289 3.59 20.51 -8.39
C LEU A 289 3.23 21.97 -8.75
N HIS A 290 2.12 22.17 -9.45
CA HIS A 290 1.61 23.49 -9.78
C HIS A 290 1.20 24.27 -8.54
N ASP A 291 0.40 23.65 -7.66
CA ASP A 291 -0.05 24.29 -6.42
C ASP A 291 1.12 24.61 -5.49
N LEU A 292 2.14 23.74 -5.46
CA LEU A 292 3.38 24.03 -4.74
C LEU A 292 4.07 25.28 -5.29
N ARG A 293 4.15 25.44 -6.61
CA ARG A 293 4.75 26.64 -7.23
C ARG A 293 3.98 27.89 -6.83
N GLN A 294 2.65 27.86 -6.85
CA GLN A 294 1.82 29.01 -6.47
C GLN A 294 2.01 29.46 -5.02
N ARG A 295 2.40 28.54 -4.12
CA ARG A 295 2.67 28.84 -2.70
C ARG A 295 4.10 29.28 -2.42
N ALA A 296 5.02 29.03 -3.36
CA ALA A 296 6.44 29.33 -3.21
C ALA A 296 6.84 30.67 -3.87
N VAL A 297 5.92 31.26 -4.64
CA VAL A 297 5.96 32.65 -5.13
C VAL A 297 5.23 33.51 -4.11
#